data_AF-A0A926VF78-F1
#
_entry.id   AF-A0A926VF78-F1
#
_cell.length_a   1.000
_cell.length_b   1.000
_cell.length_c   1.000
_cell.angle_alpha   90.00
_cell.angle_beta   90.00
_cell.angle_gamma   90.00
#
_symmetry.space_group_name_H-M   'P 1'
#
loop_
_entity.id
_entity.type
_entity.pdbx_description
1 polymer ?
#
loop_
_entity_poly.entity_id
_entity_poly.type
_entity_poly.pdbx_seq_one_letter_code
_entity_poly.pdbx_strand_id
1 'polypeptide(L)'
;MKNQRTFRLNQITFALLISLAVINLTEDAIAIPGIKAGNKQVKICTASTCTPYRANYEKAIAARIIARPSLVLDENQAFALADRAMARGDRNEAARRLAQALVIISESKKTGQGIAGALAIERSLDTDMKNARGQSLREFLPLFDRIFPADRNPYR
;
A
#
# COMPACT_ATOMS: atom_id res chain seq x y z
N MET A 1 55.71 18.15 3.67
CA MET A 1 55.55 17.37 4.92
C MET A 1 54.28 16.53 4.75
N LYS A 2 54.36 15.25 4.33
CA LYS A 2 54.36 14.01 5.17
C LYS A 2 53.22 14.05 6.22
N ASN A 3 52.20 13.19 6.26
CA ASN A 3 52.10 11.73 6.14
C ASN A 3 50.64 11.34 5.75
N GLN A 4 50.39 10.45 4.78
CA GLN A 4 50.26 8.98 4.92
C GLN A 4 49.39 8.48 6.09
N ARG A 5 48.29 7.78 5.76
CA ARG A 5 48.08 6.36 6.14
C ARG A 5 46.88 5.74 5.42
N THR A 6 47.23 4.93 4.43
CA THR A 6 46.49 3.76 3.93
C THR A 6 46.15 2.79 5.05
N PHE A 7 44.95 2.21 5.03
CA PHE A 7 44.72 0.88 5.61
C PHE A 7 43.81 0.08 4.66
N ARG A 8 44.44 -0.93 4.04
CA ARG A 8 43.79 -2.11 3.45
C ARG A 8 43.66 -3.19 4.53
N LEU A 9 43.06 -4.31 4.15
CA LEU A 9 42.81 -5.57 4.88
C LEU A 9 41.43 -5.62 5.55
N ASN A 10 40.67 -6.71 5.52
CA ASN A 10 41.06 -8.09 5.23
C ASN A 10 39.87 -8.88 4.70
N GLN A 11 40.12 -9.71 3.69
CA GLN A 11 39.27 -10.85 3.36
C GLN A 11 39.25 -11.79 4.57
N ILE A 12 38.07 -12.23 4.98
CA ILE A 12 37.91 -13.42 5.80
C ILE A 12 36.88 -14.30 5.10
N THR A 13 37.40 -15.18 4.25
CA THR A 13 36.73 -16.41 3.83
C THR A 13 36.70 -17.37 5.02
N PHE A 14 35.51 -17.62 5.57
CA PHE A 14 35.29 -18.77 6.44
C PHE A 14 34.44 -19.78 5.68
N ALA A 15 35.10 -20.84 5.25
CA ALA A 15 34.48 -22.05 4.74
C ALA A 15 34.11 -22.97 5.91
N LEU A 16 33.03 -23.72 5.68
CA LEU A 16 32.74 -25.05 6.23
C LEU A 16 32.26 -25.15 7.69
N LEU A 17 31.02 -25.62 7.87
CA LEU A 17 30.73 -26.97 8.39
C LEU A 17 29.24 -27.27 8.19
N ILE A 18 28.95 -28.27 7.34
CA ILE A 18 27.63 -28.85 7.14
C ILE A 18 27.44 -29.92 8.22
N SER A 19 26.61 -29.63 9.21
CA SER A 19 26.14 -30.66 10.15
C SER A 19 24.91 -31.34 9.56
N LEU A 20 25.10 -32.55 9.04
CA LEU A 20 24.04 -33.50 8.73
C LEU A 20 23.43 -33.99 10.04
N ALA A 21 22.29 -33.41 10.43
CA ALA A 21 21.42 -34.03 11.42
C ALA A 21 20.52 -35.05 10.72
N VAL A 22 20.69 -36.31 11.12
CA VAL A 22 19.91 -37.47 10.69
C VAL A 22 18.44 -37.25 11.03
N ILE A 23 17.59 -37.42 10.01
CA ILE A 23 16.14 -37.33 10.08
C ILE A 23 15.64 -38.59 10.78
N ASN A 24 15.16 -38.48 12.01
CA ASN A 24 14.30 -39.52 12.59
C ASN A 24 12.89 -39.31 12.02
N LEU A 25 12.48 -40.16 11.08
CA LEU A 25 11.08 -40.31 10.69
C LEU A 25 10.33 -40.94 11.85
N THR A 26 9.62 -40.13 12.62
CA THR A 26 8.45 -40.60 13.37
C THR A 26 7.24 -40.51 12.45
N GLU A 27 6.66 -41.67 12.18
CA GLU A 27 5.44 -41.89 11.44
C GLU A 27 4.26 -41.36 12.26
N ASP A 28 3.99 -40.06 12.15
CA ASP A 28 2.75 -39.48 12.65
C ASP A 28 1.64 -39.76 11.63
N ALA A 29 0.65 -40.51 12.10
CA ALA A 29 -0.57 -40.86 11.41
C ALA A 29 -1.14 -39.68 10.60
N ILE A 30 -1.25 -39.88 9.27
CA ILE A 30 -1.93 -38.95 8.37
C ILE A 30 -3.43 -39.05 8.65
N ALA A 31 -3.89 -38.31 9.67
CA ALA A 31 -5.26 -37.84 9.69
C ALA A 31 -5.37 -36.79 8.58
N ILE A 32 -5.93 -37.18 7.44
CA ILE A 32 -6.26 -36.25 6.34
C ILE A 32 -7.15 -35.16 6.95
N PRO A 33 -6.67 -33.91 7.12
CA PRO A 33 -7.56 -32.83 7.47
C PRO A 33 -8.33 -32.55 6.18
N GLY A 34 -9.62 -32.86 6.20
CA GLY A 34 -10.51 -32.52 5.10
C GLY A 34 -10.25 -31.09 4.68
N ILE A 35 -9.93 -30.90 3.40
CA ILE A 35 -9.77 -29.59 2.77
C ILE A 35 -11.14 -28.91 2.86
N LYS A 36 -11.42 -28.27 4.00
CA LYS A 36 -12.36 -27.16 4.01
C LYS A 36 -11.65 -26.09 3.23
N ALA A 37 -12.08 -25.91 1.98
CA ALA A 37 -11.80 -24.73 1.19
C ALA A 37 -12.03 -23.52 2.11
N GLY A 38 -10.93 -23.00 2.65
CA GLY A 38 -10.94 -21.76 3.38
C GLY A 38 -11.27 -20.72 2.34
N ASN A 39 -12.56 -20.46 2.16
CA ASN A 39 -13.02 -19.20 1.59
C ASN A 39 -12.26 -18.15 2.38
N LYS A 40 -11.19 -17.60 1.80
CA LYS A 40 -10.58 -16.37 2.28
C LYS A 40 -11.69 -15.35 2.14
N GLN A 41 -12.53 -15.28 3.17
CA GLN A 41 -13.55 -14.27 3.28
C GLN A 41 -12.78 -12.97 3.16
N VAL A 42 -13.04 -12.26 2.06
CA VAL A 42 -12.73 -10.84 1.93
C VAL A 42 -13.10 -10.25 3.27
N LYS A 43 -12.12 -9.69 4.00
CA LYS A 43 -12.30 -9.20 5.35
C LYS A 43 -13.48 -8.23 5.30
N ILE A 44 -14.65 -8.69 5.74
CA ILE A 44 -15.90 -7.92 5.65
C ILE A 44 -15.63 -6.72 6.54
N CYS A 45 -15.55 -5.53 5.93
CA CYS A 45 -15.22 -4.34 6.68
C CYS A 45 -16.26 -4.17 7.78
N THR A 46 -15.81 -3.82 8.99
CA THR A 46 -16.71 -3.42 10.07
C THR A 46 -17.42 -2.13 9.67
N ALA A 47 -18.55 -1.76 10.30
CA ALA A 47 -19.25 -0.50 9.99
C ALA A 47 -18.32 0.73 10.00
N SER A 48 -17.26 0.72 10.83
CA SER A 48 -16.25 1.79 10.88
C SER A 48 -15.17 1.73 9.78
N THR A 49 -15.01 0.58 9.10
CA THR A 49 -14.02 0.37 8.02
C THR A 49 -14.67 0.18 6.65
N CYS A 50 -16.01 0.12 6.57
CA CYS A 50 -16.76 -0.02 5.32
C CYS A 50 -17.00 1.35 4.65
N THR A 51 -15.95 2.16 4.53
CA THR A 51 -16.06 3.47 3.87
C THR A 51 -16.15 3.29 2.35
N PRO A 52 -16.75 4.24 1.61
CA PRO A 52 -16.74 4.22 0.16
C PRO A 52 -15.32 4.13 -0.42
N TYR A 53 -14.36 4.78 0.23
CA TYR A 53 -12.94 4.70 -0.13
C TYR A 53 -12.41 3.27 0.03
N ARG A 54 -12.61 2.61 1.18
CA ARG A 54 -12.21 1.21 1.36
C ARG A 54 -12.88 0.30 0.34
N ALA A 55 -14.18 0.43 0.14
CA ALA A 55 -14.94 -0.41 -0.77
C ALA A 55 -14.41 -0.32 -2.21
N ASN A 56 -14.19 0.90 -2.70
CA ASN A 56 -13.65 1.12 -4.04
C ASN A 56 -12.19 0.62 -4.16
N TYR A 57 -11.38 0.85 -3.13
CA TYR A 57 -9.99 0.40 -3.12
C TYR A 57 -9.87 -1.12 -3.15
N GLU A 58 -10.65 -1.82 -2.33
CA GLU A 58 -10.67 -3.30 -2.31
C GLU A 58 -11.30 -3.87 -3.58
N LYS A 59 -12.31 -3.20 -4.16
CA LYS A 59 -12.86 -3.55 -5.48
C LYS A 59 -11.78 -3.45 -6.56
N ALA A 60 -10.96 -2.40 -6.55
CA ALA A 60 -9.87 -2.23 -7.51
C ALA A 60 -8.80 -3.31 -7.37
N ILE A 61 -8.50 -3.76 -6.14
CA ILE A 61 -7.59 -4.89 -5.88
C ILE A 61 -8.21 -6.19 -6.41
N ALA A 62 -9.46 -6.47 -6.07
CA ALA A 62 -10.17 -7.69 -6.48
C ALA A 62 -10.29 -7.78 -8.01
N ALA A 63 -10.54 -6.66 -8.68
CA ALA A 63 -10.61 -6.55 -10.14
C ALA A 63 -9.24 -6.53 -10.84
N ARG A 64 -8.13 -6.67 -10.08
CA ARG A 64 -6.75 -6.60 -10.61
C ARG A 64 -6.41 -5.29 -11.33
N ILE A 65 -7.12 -4.20 -11.01
CA ILE A 65 -6.79 -2.85 -11.48
C ILE A 65 -5.50 -2.38 -10.81
N ILE A 66 -5.32 -2.73 -9.53
CA ILE A 66 -4.10 -2.48 -8.77
C ILE A 66 -3.65 -3.77 -8.06
N ALA A 67 -2.34 -3.94 -7.92
CA ALA A 67 -1.79 -4.83 -6.90
C ALA A 67 -1.91 -4.13 -5.53
N ARG A 68 -2.11 -4.91 -4.46
CA ARG A 68 -2.12 -4.37 -3.10
C ARG A 68 -0.75 -3.73 -2.79
N PRO A 69 -0.69 -2.42 -2.50
CA PRO A 69 0.55 -1.77 -2.06
C PRO A 69 1.04 -2.32 -0.73
N SER A 70 2.33 -2.16 -0.46
CA SER A 70 2.91 -2.49 0.84
C SER A 70 2.20 -1.74 1.97
N LEU A 71 2.18 -2.34 3.16
CA LEU A 71 1.64 -1.70 4.35
C LEU A 71 2.43 -0.42 4.69
N VAL A 72 1.72 0.52 5.28
CA VAL A 72 2.22 1.80 5.79
C VAL A 72 1.69 1.98 7.22
N LEU A 73 2.39 2.76 8.02
CA LEU A 73 2.02 3.07 9.40
C LEU A 73 0.79 3.97 9.46
N ASP A 74 0.73 5.00 8.62
CA ASP A 74 -0.30 6.04 8.64
C ASP A 74 -0.49 6.71 7.26
N GLU A 75 -1.41 7.68 7.22
CA GLU A 75 -1.72 8.47 6.04
C GLU A 75 -0.53 9.30 5.55
N ASN A 76 0.30 9.82 6.46
CA ASN A 76 1.43 10.68 6.14
C ASN A 76 2.52 9.91 5.39
N GLN A 77 2.79 8.68 5.83
CA GLN A 77 3.73 7.81 5.14
C GLN A 77 3.24 7.47 3.73
N ALA A 78 1.93 7.26 3.55
CA ALA A 78 1.34 7.04 2.24
C ALA A 78 1.49 8.26 1.32
N PHE A 79 1.22 9.48 1.82
CA PHE A 79 1.46 10.73 1.06
C PHE A 79 2.93 10.89 0.67
N ALA A 80 3.86 10.71 1.61
CA ALA A 80 5.29 10.81 1.32
C ALA A 80 5.78 9.78 0.29
N LEU A 81 5.13 8.62 0.19
CA LEU A 81 5.38 7.65 -0.88
C LEU A 81 4.78 8.11 -2.21
N ALA A 82 3.58 8.68 -2.20
CA ALA A 82 2.96 9.25 -3.39
C ALA A 82 3.79 10.39 -3.98
N ASP A 83 4.26 11.32 -3.15
CA ASP A 83 5.07 12.46 -3.59
C ASP A 83 6.38 12.02 -4.23
N ARG A 84 7.05 11.04 -3.60
CA ARG A 84 8.27 10.45 -4.18
C ARG A 84 7.99 9.74 -5.50
N ALA A 85 6.86 9.06 -5.63
CA ALA A 85 6.47 8.42 -6.88
C ALA A 85 6.17 9.46 -7.98
N MET A 86 5.44 10.54 -7.65
CA MET A 86 5.19 11.66 -8.57
C MET A 86 6.48 12.33 -9.03
N ALA A 87 7.41 12.59 -8.10
CA ALA A 87 8.71 13.18 -8.42
C ALA A 87 9.56 12.32 -9.36
N ARG A 88 9.41 10.99 -9.29
CA ARG A 88 10.07 10.02 -10.18
C ARG A 88 9.32 9.76 -11.48
N GLY A 89 8.14 10.35 -11.67
CA GLY A 89 7.27 10.11 -12.82
C GLY A 89 6.46 8.81 -12.76
N ASP A 90 6.47 8.07 -11.64
CA ASP A 90 5.67 6.86 -11.46
C ASP A 90 4.25 7.23 -11.02
N ARG A 91 3.42 7.60 -12.00
CA ARG A 91 2.03 8.00 -11.79
C ARG A 91 1.16 6.86 -11.24
N ASN A 92 1.51 5.62 -11.55
CA ASN A 92 0.73 4.46 -11.08
C ASN A 92 0.99 4.18 -9.61
N GLU A 93 2.24 4.24 -9.16
CA GLU A 93 2.55 4.13 -7.73
C GLU A 93 1.99 5.34 -6.96
N ALA A 94 2.09 6.56 -7.51
CA ALA A 94 1.47 7.74 -6.91
C ALA A 94 -0.03 7.54 -6.67
N ALA A 95 -0.78 7.10 -7.69
CA ALA A 95 -2.21 6.85 -7.58
C ALA A 95 -2.54 5.80 -6.49
N ARG A 96 -1.79 4.70 -6.45
CA ARG A 96 -1.97 3.65 -5.43
C ARG A 96 -1.75 4.17 -4.01
N ARG A 97 -0.72 4.99 -3.82
CA ARG A 97 -0.33 5.54 -2.51
C ARG A 97 -1.27 6.64 -2.04
N LEU A 98 -1.71 7.53 -2.92
CA LEU A 98 -2.79 8.48 -2.61
C LEU A 98 -4.08 7.75 -2.24
N ALA A 99 -4.43 6.70 -2.98
CA ALA A 99 -5.61 5.91 -2.64
C ALA A 99 -5.48 5.23 -1.27
N GLN A 100 -4.31 4.68 -0.94
CA GLN A 100 -4.01 4.13 0.38
C GLN A 100 -4.16 5.20 1.49
N ALA A 101 -3.68 6.43 1.27
CA ALA A 101 -3.80 7.53 2.22
C ALA A 101 -5.26 7.92 2.48
N LEU A 102 -6.06 8.09 1.42
CA LEU A 102 -7.48 8.46 1.54
C LEU A 102 -8.30 7.40 2.25
N VAL A 103 -7.99 6.12 2.03
CA VAL A 103 -8.62 5.03 2.77
C VAL A 103 -8.31 5.14 4.27
N ILE A 104 -7.04 5.34 4.65
CA ILE A 104 -6.65 5.50 6.06
C ILE A 104 -7.37 6.69 6.71
N ILE A 105 -7.40 7.84 6.03
CA ILE A 105 -8.10 9.03 6.52
C ILE A 105 -9.60 8.75 6.69
N SER A 106 -10.21 8.05 5.72
CA SER A 106 -11.65 7.79 5.73
C SER A 106 -12.10 6.94 6.91
N GLU A 107 -11.23 6.05 7.40
CA GLU A 107 -11.50 5.13 8.50
C GLU A 107 -11.06 5.67 9.87
N SER A 108 -10.39 6.82 9.87
CA SER A 108 -9.88 7.42 11.08
C SER A 108 -10.99 8.04 11.91
N LYS A 109 -10.85 7.90 13.24
CA LYS A 109 -11.72 8.53 14.24
C LYS A 109 -11.19 9.87 14.74
N LYS A 110 -10.05 10.36 14.20
CA LYS A 110 -9.48 11.66 14.59
C LYS A 110 -10.45 12.78 14.18
N THR A 111 -10.57 13.83 15.01
CA THR A 111 -11.38 15.01 14.69
C THR A 111 -10.94 15.61 13.35
N GLY A 112 -11.90 15.89 12.46
CA GLY A 112 -11.62 16.39 11.11
C GLY A 112 -11.17 15.32 10.11
N GLN A 113 -11.02 14.06 10.53
CA GLN A 113 -10.85 12.91 9.64
C GLN A 113 -12.18 12.13 9.51
N GLY A 114 -12.15 10.99 8.81
CA GLY A 114 -13.34 10.26 8.38
C GLY A 114 -13.67 10.54 6.90
N ILE A 115 -14.87 10.12 6.46
CA ILE A 115 -15.28 10.23 5.06
C ILE A 115 -15.22 11.69 4.56
N ALA A 116 -15.76 12.63 5.35
CA ALA A 116 -15.74 14.05 5.02
C ALA A 116 -14.31 14.62 4.93
N GLY A 117 -13.41 14.20 5.84
CA GLY A 117 -12.00 14.58 5.81
C GLY A 117 -11.29 14.03 4.57
N ALA A 118 -11.51 12.76 4.22
CA ALA A 118 -10.95 12.18 3.00
C ALA A 118 -11.44 12.91 1.73
N LEU A 119 -12.73 13.28 1.68
CA LEU A 119 -13.28 14.07 0.57
C LEU A 119 -12.69 15.48 0.49
N ALA A 120 -12.49 16.15 1.63
CA ALA A 120 -11.84 17.45 1.68
C ALA A 120 -10.40 17.38 1.17
N ILE A 121 -9.65 16.36 1.59
CA ILE A 121 -8.27 16.14 1.12
C ILE A 121 -8.25 15.84 -0.38
N GLU A 122 -9.14 14.99 -0.89
CA GLU A 122 -9.21 14.71 -2.32
C GLU A 122 -9.47 15.98 -3.15
N ARG A 123 -10.38 16.85 -2.69
CA ARG A 123 -10.65 18.15 -3.35
C ARG A 123 -9.44 19.10 -3.28
N SER A 124 -8.71 19.09 -2.18
CA SER A 124 -7.46 19.85 -2.06
C SER A 124 -6.44 19.35 -3.08
N LEU A 125 -6.21 18.03 -3.16
CA LEU A 125 -5.28 17.43 -4.10
C LEU A 125 -5.64 17.75 -5.57
N ASP A 126 -6.92 17.73 -5.91
CA ASP A 126 -7.39 18.14 -7.24
C ASP A 126 -7.12 19.62 -7.53
N THR A 127 -7.36 20.49 -6.55
CA THR A 127 -7.06 21.92 -6.66
C THR A 127 -5.57 22.18 -6.81
N ASP A 128 -4.75 21.53 -5.99
CA ASP A 128 -3.30 21.64 -6.02
C ASP A 128 -2.76 21.15 -7.37
N MET A 129 -3.30 20.06 -7.91
CA MET A 129 -2.89 19.55 -9.22
C MET A 129 -3.28 20.51 -10.35
N LYS A 130 -4.48 21.10 -10.29
CA LYS A 130 -4.93 22.13 -11.24
C LYS A 130 -4.03 23.35 -11.21
N ASN A 131 -3.68 23.82 -10.01
CA ASN A 131 -2.82 24.98 -9.84
C ASN A 131 -1.38 24.72 -10.31
N ALA A 132 -0.83 23.53 -10.00
CA ALA A 132 0.56 23.21 -10.31
C ALA A 132 0.78 22.74 -11.76
N ARG A 133 -0.23 22.11 -12.39
CA ARG A 133 -0.07 21.42 -13.69
C ARG A 133 -1.13 21.75 -14.73
N GLY A 134 -2.14 22.55 -14.39
CA GLY A 134 -3.25 22.88 -15.30
C GLY A 134 -4.19 21.71 -15.61
N GLN A 135 -4.13 20.63 -14.82
CA GLN A 135 -4.91 19.40 -15.01
C GLN A 135 -5.52 18.96 -13.67
N SER A 136 -6.70 18.35 -13.71
CA SER A 136 -7.29 17.68 -12.55
C SER A 136 -6.41 16.53 -12.05
N LEU A 137 -6.59 16.14 -10.78
CA LEU A 137 -5.90 14.98 -10.20
C LEU A 137 -6.14 13.71 -11.03
N ARG A 138 -7.36 13.54 -11.55
CA ARG A 138 -7.76 12.37 -12.33
C ARG A 138 -7.17 12.35 -13.73
N GLU A 139 -7.04 13.50 -14.37
CA GLU A 139 -6.33 13.61 -15.65
C GLU A 139 -4.83 13.35 -15.47
N PHE A 140 -4.24 13.87 -14.39
CA PHE A 140 -2.82 13.66 -14.11
C PHE A 140 -2.51 12.21 -13.69
N LEU A 141 -3.40 11.59 -12.90
CA LEU A 141 -3.29 10.21 -12.40
C LEU A 141 -4.48 9.36 -12.88
N PRO A 142 -4.49 8.84 -14.13
CA PRO A 142 -5.63 8.08 -14.66
C PRO A 142 -5.97 6.83 -13.85
N LEU A 143 -4.98 6.18 -13.23
CA LEU A 143 -5.22 5.04 -12.34
C LEU A 143 -6.02 5.44 -11.10
N PHE A 144 -5.86 6.68 -10.61
CA PHE A 144 -6.62 7.18 -9.46
C PHE A 144 -8.11 7.26 -9.78
N ASP A 145 -8.49 7.69 -10.98
CA ASP A 145 -9.89 7.68 -11.42
C ASP A 145 -10.47 6.26 -11.51
N ARG A 146 -9.66 5.30 -11.96
CA ARG A 146 -10.09 3.89 -11.99
C ARG A 146 -10.29 3.28 -10.60
N ILE A 147 -9.57 3.79 -9.59
CA ILE A 147 -9.76 3.38 -8.19
C ILE A 147 -10.96 4.12 -7.61
N PHE A 148 -11.03 5.44 -7.78
CA PHE A 148 -12.08 6.33 -7.26
C PHE A 148 -12.71 7.14 -8.40
N PRO A 149 -13.69 6.57 -9.12
CA PRO A 149 -14.31 7.25 -10.25
C PRO A 149 -15.04 8.52 -9.82
N ALA A 150 -15.14 9.49 -10.74
CA ALA A 150 -15.73 10.80 -10.48
C ALA A 150 -17.26 10.79 -10.22
N ASP A 151 -17.95 9.64 -10.34
CA ASP A 151 -19.40 9.64 -10.60
C ASP A 151 -20.30 9.22 -9.42
N ARG A 152 -21.23 10.13 -9.07
CA ARG A 152 -22.57 10.03 -8.40
C ARG A 152 -22.89 8.97 -7.32
N ASN A 153 -21.96 8.50 -6.51
CA ASN A 153 -22.37 7.73 -5.32
C ASN A 153 -22.90 8.70 -4.23
N PRO A 154 -24.19 8.67 -3.83
CA PRO A 154 -24.73 9.51 -2.75
C PRO A 154 -24.15 9.18 -1.37
N TYR A 155 -23.36 8.11 -1.25
CA TYR A 155 -22.66 7.73 -0.03
C TYR A 155 -21.23 8.29 0.07
N ARG A 156 -20.79 9.15 -0.87
CA ARG A 156 -19.51 9.88 -0.80
C ARG A 156 -19.61 11.16 0.03
#